data_AF-A0A954FCD1-F1
#
_entry.id   AF-A0A954FCD1-F1
#
_cell.length_a   1.000
_cell.length_b   1.000
_cell.length_c   1.000
_cell.angle_alpha   90.00
_cell.angle_beta   90.00
_cell.angle_gamma   90.00
#
_symmetry.space_group_name_H-M   'P 1'
#
loop_
_entity.id
_entity.type
_entity.pdbx_description
1 polymer ?
#
loop_
_entity_poly.entity_id
_entity_poly.type
_entity_poly.pdbx_seq_one_letter_code
_entity_poly.pdbx_strand_id
1 'polypeptide(L)'
;KRPANAAELMQEIKKISEESPGIQRRSWSEMLPFQGNRSFQKQLLAFILASLCLGGVAAAVGWVNRPGNPLDAPFQASENQSSELTIIPKEDSASKQFFLATRLGDSEDAWQAVIKNYPDNEIYTPRAKIRLGVLLIKPGRYEEAKAIFQELVNSGQAEQVTNGYAGLMALESLNGHARKSQDIWELYLNNNQDQLDGELRKIVYEALMWNQNSPEIEPKDYKKLFESLQNEEEQNFNP
;
A
#
# COMPACT_ATOMS: atom_id res chain seq x y z
N LYS A 1 -10.46 58.18 -28.53
CA LYS A 1 -10.45 57.42 -29.81
C LYS A 1 -9.52 56.24 -29.60
N ARG A 2 -9.92 54.98 -29.88
CA ARG A 2 -8.99 53.84 -29.70
C ARG A 2 -7.98 53.85 -30.86
N PRO A 3 -6.66 53.71 -30.59
CA PRO A 3 -5.64 53.76 -31.63
C PRO A 3 -5.77 52.56 -32.55
N ALA A 4 -5.65 52.79 -33.86
CA ALA A 4 -5.93 51.77 -34.87
C ALA A 4 -4.69 50.89 -35.19
N ASN A 5 -3.50 51.27 -34.73
CA ASN A 5 -2.28 50.49 -34.93
C ASN A 5 -1.18 50.78 -33.89
N ALA A 6 -0.19 49.90 -33.84
CA ALA A 6 0.94 49.96 -32.90
C ALA A 6 1.87 51.16 -33.12
N ALA A 7 1.85 51.78 -34.31
CA ALA A 7 2.66 52.96 -34.61
C ALA A 7 2.10 54.23 -33.95
N GLU A 8 0.77 54.37 -33.86
CA GLU A 8 0.11 55.44 -33.09
C GLU A 8 0.43 55.32 -31.59
N LEU A 9 0.41 54.11 -31.03
CA LEU A 9 0.75 53.86 -29.63
C LEU A 9 2.21 54.25 -29.31
N MET A 10 3.15 53.97 -30.20
CA MET A 10 4.55 54.34 -29.99
C MET A 10 4.78 55.86 -30.07
N GLN A 11 4.02 56.58 -30.90
CA GLN A 11 4.08 58.04 -30.93
C GLN A 11 3.48 58.67 -29.68
N GLU A 12 2.41 58.09 -29.14
CA GLU A 12 1.77 58.56 -27.90
C GLU A 12 2.65 58.31 -26.66
N ILE A 13 3.32 57.15 -26.59
CA ILE A 13 4.30 56.83 -25.53
C ILE A 13 5.52 57.75 -25.61
N LYS A 14 6.02 58.04 -26.81
CA LYS A 14 7.14 58.97 -26.99
C LYS A 14 6.80 60.38 -26.52
N LYS A 15 5.57 60.84 -26.76
CA LYS A 15 5.08 62.15 -26.34
C LYS A 15 4.96 62.29 -24.81
N ILE A 16 4.61 61.21 -24.10
CA ILE A 16 4.56 61.18 -22.63
C ILE A 16 5.96 61.25 -21.99
N SER A 17 7.00 60.78 -22.69
CA SER A 17 8.38 60.79 -22.19
C SER A 17 9.06 62.17 -22.29
N GLU A 18 8.57 63.08 -23.13
CA GLU A 18 9.20 64.39 -23.38
C GLU A 18 8.60 65.53 -22.53
N GLU A 19 7.51 65.30 -21.78
CA GLU A 19 6.81 66.33 -20.99
C GLU A 19 6.98 66.23 -19.46
N SER A 20 7.91 65.42 -18.94
CA SER A 20 8.15 65.34 -17.49
C SER A 20 9.35 66.17 -17.03
N PRO A 21 9.17 67.25 -16.24
CA PRO A 21 10.28 68.03 -15.71
C PRO A 21 11.02 67.24 -14.61
N GLY A 22 12.35 67.34 -14.66
CA GLY A 22 13.35 66.61 -13.87
C GLY A 22 12.98 66.16 -12.46
N ILE A 23 13.15 64.86 -12.20
CA ILE A 23 13.30 64.31 -10.85
C ILE A 23 14.78 64.07 -10.61
N GLN A 24 15.39 64.94 -9.81
CA GLN A 24 16.74 64.80 -9.28
C GLN A 24 16.92 63.43 -8.62
N ARG A 25 17.99 62.71 -8.97
CA ARG A 25 18.46 61.54 -8.20
C ARG A 25 18.91 62.01 -6.82
N ARG A 26 18.05 61.89 -5.81
CA ARG A 26 18.45 62.03 -4.41
C ARG A 26 19.32 60.83 -4.02
N SER A 27 20.51 61.11 -3.50
CA SER A 27 21.41 60.11 -2.93
C SER A 27 20.80 59.55 -1.64
N TRP A 28 20.71 58.22 -1.55
CA TRP A 28 20.18 57.52 -0.38
C TRP A 28 20.96 57.78 0.92
N SER A 29 22.19 58.30 0.82
CA SER A 29 23.02 58.66 1.97
C SER A 29 22.48 59.85 2.78
N GLU A 30 21.57 60.66 2.23
CA GLU A 30 20.99 61.82 2.91
C GLU A 30 19.65 61.50 3.61
N MET A 31 19.10 60.30 3.44
CA MET A 31 17.82 59.89 4.03
C MET A 31 17.93 59.24 5.42
N LEU A 32 19.14 59.07 5.96
CA LEU A 32 19.33 58.48 7.30
C LEU A 32 19.57 59.59 8.35
N PRO A 33 18.65 59.82 9.30
CA PRO A 33 18.70 60.96 10.22
C PRO A 33 19.71 60.81 11.37
N PHE A 34 20.73 59.95 11.25
CA PHE A 34 21.55 59.52 12.39
C PHE A 34 23.02 59.93 12.30
N GLN A 35 23.33 61.03 11.61
CA GLN A 35 24.64 61.67 11.72
C GLN A 35 24.66 62.63 12.91
N GLY A 36 25.01 62.12 14.10
CA GLY A 36 25.34 63.02 15.22
C GLY A 36 25.51 62.39 16.59
N ASN A 37 24.87 61.25 16.88
CA ASN A 37 24.83 60.75 18.27
C ASN A 37 25.72 59.52 18.49
N ARG A 38 26.98 59.75 18.91
CA ARG A 38 27.97 58.70 19.24
C ARG A 38 27.48 57.69 20.29
N SER A 39 26.50 58.06 21.11
CA SER A 39 25.88 57.16 22.11
C SER A 39 25.04 56.06 21.46
N PHE A 40 24.25 56.43 20.43
CA PHE A 40 23.35 55.50 19.76
C PHE A 40 24.11 54.46 18.92
N GLN A 41 25.21 54.88 18.26
CA GLN A 41 26.08 53.94 17.54
C GLN A 41 26.73 52.91 18.48
N LYS A 42 27.12 53.31 19.69
CA LYS A 42 27.66 52.38 20.70
C LYS A 42 26.60 51.40 21.21
N GLN A 43 25.37 51.87 21.42
CA GLN A 43 24.25 51.03 21.85
C GLN A 43 23.83 50.04 20.76
N LEU A 44 23.77 50.48 19.50
CA LEU A 44 23.49 49.61 18.35
C LEU A 44 24.59 48.54 18.19
N LEU A 45 25.86 48.94 18.32
CA LEU A 45 27.00 48.02 18.22
C LEU A 45 27.02 47.02 19.38
N ALA A 46 26.66 47.44 20.59
CA ALA A 46 26.48 46.55 21.73
C ALA A 46 25.32 45.55 21.51
N PHE A 47 24.21 46.00 20.92
CA PHE A 47 23.08 45.13 20.56
C PHE A 47 23.47 44.09 19.50
N ILE A 48 24.21 44.49 18.48
CA ILE A 48 24.71 43.58 17.43
C ILE A 48 25.66 42.55 18.04
N LEU A 49 26.59 42.97 18.90
CA LEU A 49 27.50 42.05 19.60
C LEU A 49 26.74 41.05 20.49
N ALA A 50 25.77 41.52 21.26
CA ALA A 50 24.95 40.66 22.12
C ALA A 50 24.13 39.64 21.31
N SER A 51 23.57 40.05 20.18
CA SER A 51 22.82 39.15 19.29
C SER A 51 23.71 38.15 18.54
N LEU A 52 24.95 38.53 18.20
CA LEU A 52 25.96 37.63 17.63
C LEU A 52 26.41 36.56 18.65
N CYS A 53 26.54 36.93 19.93
CA CYS A 53 26.81 35.98 21.01
C CYS A 53 25.65 34.99 21.23
N LEU A 54 24.39 35.45 21.19
CA LEU A 54 23.22 34.59 21.34
C LEU A 54 23.02 33.65 20.13
N GLY A 55 23.28 34.12 18.91
CA GLY A 55 23.19 33.29 17.70
C GLY A 55 24.29 32.21 17.62
N GLY A 56 25.51 32.54 18.06
CA GLY A 56 26.64 31.59 18.07
C GLY A 56 26.42 30.40 19.01
N VAL A 57 25.82 30.63 20.18
CA VAL A 57 25.51 29.55 21.14
C VAL A 57 24.43 28.60 20.58
N ALA A 58 23.40 29.13 19.91
CA ALA A 58 22.35 28.30 19.31
C ALA A 58 22.87 27.38 18.18
N ALA A 59 23.78 27.88 17.33
CA ALA A 59 24.38 27.10 16.26
C ALA A 59 25.30 25.98 16.79
N ALA A 60 26.04 26.25 17.86
CA ALA A 60 26.92 25.26 18.50
C ALA A 60 26.13 24.10 19.15
N VAL A 61 25.03 24.43 19.85
CA VAL A 61 24.16 23.40 20.46
C VAL A 61 23.50 22.53 19.40
N GLY A 62 23.06 23.12 18.28
CA GLY A 62 22.46 22.37 17.17
C GLY A 62 23.44 21.42 16.45
N TRP A 63 24.72 21.79 16.33
CA TRP A 63 25.73 20.93 15.71
C TRP A 63 26.17 19.79 16.63
N VAL A 64 26.31 20.05 17.93
CA VAL A 64 26.69 19.03 18.93
C VAL A 64 25.60 17.98 19.11
N ASN A 65 24.32 18.38 19.05
CA ASN A 65 23.19 17.46 19.16
C ASN A 65 22.63 17.00 17.80
N ARG A 66 23.34 17.23 16.69
CA ARG A 66 22.91 16.73 15.40
C ARG A 66 22.99 15.19 15.43
N PRO A 67 21.87 14.45 15.28
CA PRO A 67 21.95 13.01 15.08
C PRO A 67 22.83 12.76 13.85
N GLY A 68 23.77 11.82 13.96
CA GLY A 68 24.75 11.50 12.92
C GLY A 68 24.11 11.20 11.56
N ASN A 69 24.95 11.07 10.54
CA ASN A 69 24.50 10.80 9.17
C ASN A 69 23.41 9.70 9.15
N PRO A 70 22.19 9.99 8.68
CA PRO A 70 21.08 9.05 8.73
C PRO A 70 21.33 7.80 7.87
N LEU A 71 22.35 7.81 7.02
CA LEU A 71 22.80 6.67 6.21
C LEU A 71 23.82 5.78 6.93
N ASP A 72 24.39 6.23 8.05
CA ASP A 72 25.33 5.47 8.89
C ASP A 72 24.62 4.84 10.11
N ALA A 73 23.32 5.07 10.27
CA ALA A 73 22.51 4.28 11.18
C ALA A 73 22.58 2.82 10.70
N PRO A 74 22.95 1.85 11.56
CA PRO A 74 22.89 0.46 11.16
C PRO A 74 21.49 0.20 10.60
N PHE A 75 21.41 -0.43 9.43
CA PHE A 75 20.14 -0.90 8.91
C PHE A 75 19.56 -1.82 9.99
N GLN A 76 18.66 -1.28 10.80
CA GLN A 76 17.67 -2.07 11.47
C GLN A 76 16.78 -2.53 10.33
N ALA A 77 17.13 -3.67 9.74
CA ALA A 77 16.12 -4.57 9.24
C ALA A 77 15.07 -4.56 10.34
N SER A 78 13.88 -4.04 10.03
CA SER A 78 12.75 -4.14 10.92
C SER A 78 12.39 -5.63 11.01
N GLU A 79 13.21 -6.39 11.74
CA GLU A 79 12.96 -7.77 12.17
C GLU A 79 11.77 -7.81 13.14
N ASN A 80 11.20 -6.66 13.51
CA ASN A 80 9.99 -6.53 14.32
C ASN A 80 9.06 -5.41 13.81
N GLN A 81 8.70 -5.41 12.52
CA GLN A 81 7.43 -4.79 12.08
C GLN A 81 6.21 -5.68 12.36
N SER A 82 6.40 -6.77 13.10
CA SER A 82 5.41 -7.79 13.45
C SER A 82 5.03 -7.77 14.94
N SER A 83 5.23 -6.67 15.67
CA SER A 83 4.88 -6.60 17.10
C SER A 83 4.51 -5.22 17.64
N GLU A 84 3.90 -4.34 16.84
CA GLU A 84 2.87 -3.47 17.43
C GLU A 84 1.59 -4.31 17.45
N LEU A 85 1.03 -4.54 18.64
CA LEU A 85 -0.32 -5.08 18.81
C LEU A 85 -1.26 -4.23 17.96
N THR A 86 -1.50 -4.65 16.71
CA THR A 86 -2.42 -3.95 15.82
C THR A 86 -3.78 -4.34 16.34
N ILE A 87 -4.31 -3.56 17.28
CA ILE A 87 -5.67 -3.73 17.74
C ILE A 87 -6.55 -3.51 16.51
N ILE A 88 -6.92 -4.60 15.83
CA ILE A 88 -7.84 -4.53 14.71
C ILE A 88 -9.18 -4.09 15.29
N PRO A 89 -9.65 -2.87 15.01
CA PRO A 89 -10.90 -2.40 15.56
C PRO A 89 -12.03 -3.33 15.10
N LYS A 90 -12.92 -3.66 16.03
CA LYS A 90 -14.17 -4.33 15.68
C LYS A 90 -15.05 -3.31 14.97
N GLU A 91 -15.41 -3.61 13.73
CA GLU A 91 -16.32 -2.80 12.94
C GLU A 91 -17.78 -3.00 13.38
N ASP A 92 -18.73 -2.29 12.77
CA ASP A 92 -20.15 -2.43 13.10
C ASP A 92 -20.84 -3.58 12.33
N SER A 93 -20.19 -4.12 11.31
CA SER A 93 -20.75 -5.13 10.41
C SER A 93 -19.66 -6.02 9.80
N ALA A 94 -20.03 -7.26 9.48
CA ALA A 94 -19.13 -8.24 8.86
C ALA A 94 -18.55 -7.73 7.54
N SER A 95 -19.35 -7.00 6.74
CA SER A 95 -18.89 -6.40 5.48
C SER A 95 -17.80 -5.36 5.70
N LYS A 96 -17.99 -4.42 6.65
CA LYS A 96 -16.96 -3.42 6.96
C LYS A 96 -15.70 -4.06 7.53
N GLN A 97 -15.85 -5.06 8.40
CA GLN A 97 -14.70 -5.81 8.92
C GLN A 97 -13.93 -6.52 7.80
N PHE A 98 -14.64 -7.13 6.86
CA PHE A 98 -14.04 -7.77 5.69
C PHE A 98 -13.32 -6.75 4.80
N PHE A 99 -13.95 -5.61 4.49
CA PHE A 99 -13.29 -4.55 3.71
C PHE A 99 -12.09 -3.95 4.41
N LEU A 100 -12.09 -3.86 5.74
CA LEU A 100 -10.92 -3.48 6.52
C LEU A 100 -9.80 -4.52 6.33
N ALA A 101 -10.11 -5.81 6.46
CA ALA A 101 -9.13 -6.89 6.25
C ALA A 101 -8.55 -6.87 4.83
N THR A 102 -9.38 -6.72 3.80
CA THR A 102 -8.93 -6.58 2.41
C THR A 102 -7.97 -5.39 2.23
N ARG A 103 -8.25 -4.25 2.87
CA ARG A 103 -7.38 -3.06 2.80
C ARG A 103 -6.03 -3.27 3.47
N LEU A 104 -6.01 -4.08 4.53
CA LEU A 104 -4.80 -4.44 5.27
C LEU A 104 -4.02 -5.57 4.59
N GLY A 105 -4.55 -6.17 3.52
CA GLY A 105 -3.86 -7.14 2.65
C GLY A 105 -3.47 -8.41 3.40
N ASP A 106 -2.17 -8.69 3.49
CA ASP A 106 -1.60 -9.90 4.08
C ASP A 106 -1.67 -9.95 5.62
N SER A 107 -2.46 -9.08 6.26
CA SER A 107 -2.63 -9.06 7.72
C SER A 107 -3.49 -10.24 8.20
N GLU A 108 -2.84 -11.29 8.70
CA GLU A 108 -3.52 -12.44 9.30
C GLU A 108 -4.48 -12.03 10.42
N ASP A 109 -4.05 -11.12 11.31
CA ASP A 109 -4.88 -10.59 12.41
C ASP A 109 -6.17 -9.95 11.90
N ALA A 110 -6.14 -9.27 10.75
CA ALA A 110 -7.32 -8.64 10.19
C ALA A 110 -8.33 -9.68 9.66
N TRP A 111 -7.85 -10.74 9.00
CA TRP A 111 -8.70 -11.85 8.55
C TRP A 111 -9.26 -12.65 9.74
N GLN A 112 -8.44 -12.90 10.76
CA GLN A 112 -8.87 -13.51 12.01
C GLN A 112 -9.95 -12.67 12.70
N ALA A 113 -9.85 -11.35 12.66
CA ALA A 113 -10.87 -10.46 13.23
C ALA A 113 -12.23 -10.62 12.54
N VAL A 114 -12.29 -10.86 11.23
CA VAL A 114 -13.55 -11.18 10.53
C VAL A 114 -14.17 -12.46 11.11
N ILE A 115 -13.37 -13.53 11.19
CA ILE A 115 -13.81 -14.85 11.64
C ILE A 115 -14.29 -14.79 13.10
N LYS A 116 -13.53 -14.12 13.97
CA LYS A 116 -13.80 -14.03 15.40
C LYS A 116 -14.98 -13.11 15.73
N ASN A 117 -15.10 -11.97 15.05
CA ASN A 117 -16.12 -10.98 15.39
C ASN A 117 -17.49 -11.29 14.77
N TYR A 118 -17.53 -12.10 13.71
CA TYR A 118 -18.75 -12.43 12.96
C TYR A 118 -18.84 -13.92 12.58
N PRO A 119 -18.69 -14.87 13.52
CA PRO A 119 -18.58 -16.29 13.22
C PRO A 119 -19.76 -16.86 12.43
N ASP A 120 -20.97 -16.33 12.65
CA ASP A 120 -22.21 -16.80 12.02
C ASP A 120 -22.50 -16.15 10.67
N ASN A 121 -21.63 -15.26 10.16
CA ASN A 121 -21.86 -14.62 8.87
C ASN A 121 -21.52 -15.56 7.71
N GLU A 122 -22.55 -16.05 7.02
CA GLU A 122 -22.44 -17.05 5.95
C GLU A 122 -21.69 -16.57 4.70
N ILE A 123 -21.46 -15.26 4.54
CA ILE A 123 -20.81 -14.69 3.35
C ILE A 123 -19.33 -14.37 3.63
N TYR A 124 -19.07 -13.54 4.63
CA TYR A 124 -17.75 -12.97 4.87
C TYR A 124 -16.84 -13.88 5.67
N THR A 125 -17.39 -14.70 6.57
CA THR A 125 -16.57 -15.59 7.41
C THR A 125 -15.91 -16.71 6.61
N PRO A 126 -16.64 -17.44 5.72
CA PRO A 126 -16.00 -18.43 4.85
C PRO A 126 -14.94 -17.82 3.92
N ARG A 127 -15.21 -16.63 3.37
CA ARG A 127 -14.25 -15.91 2.52
C ARG A 127 -12.99 -15.48 3.29
N ALA A 128 -13.15 -15.01 4.52
CA ALA A 128 -12.02 -14.69 5.39
C ALA A 128 -11.22 -15.94 5.77
N LYS A 129 -11.88 -17.09 6.00
CA LYS A 129 -11.21 -18.37 6.19
C LYS A 129 -10.38 -18.75 4.96
N ILE A 130 -10.91 -18.62 3.75
CA ILE A 130 -10.15 -18.87 2.51
C ILE A 130 -8.89 -17.98 2.46
N ARG A 131 -9.04 -16.66 2.65
CA ARG A 131 -7.91 -15.72 2.61
C ARG A 131 -6.87 -16.03 3.68
N LEU A 132 -7.29 -16.30 4.91
CA LEU A 132 -6.38 -16.68 6.00
C LEU A 132 -5.66 -18.01 5.69
N GLY A 133 -6.39 -19.02 5.20
CA GLY A 133 -5.81 -20.30 4.79
C GLY A 133 -4.73 -20.14 3.72
N VAL A 134 -4.97 -19.30 2.71
CA VAL A 134 -3.97 -19.00 1.67
C VAL A 134 -2.75 -18.27 2.24
N LEU A 135 -2.95 -17.27 3.10
CA LEU A 135 -1.85 -16.54 3.72
C LEU A 135 -0.95 -17.45 4.56
N LEU A 136 -1.51 -18.47 5.21
CA LEU A 136 -0.77 -19.45 6.01
C LEU A 136 0.05 -20.44 5.16
N ILE A 137 -0.31 -20.65 3.90
CA ILE A 137 0.47 -21.51 2.98
C ILE A 137 1.84 -20.91 2.70
N LYS A 138 1.91 -19.60 2.44
CA LYS A 138 3.16 -18.91 2.05
C LYS A 138 4.33 -19.08 3.05
N PRO A 139 4.14 -18.93 4.37
CA PRO A 139 5.19 -19.20 5.36
C PRO A 139 5.38 -20.68 5.71
N GLY A 140 4.67 -21.60 5.04
CA GLY A 140 4.78 -23.04 5.32
C GLY A 140 3.96 -23.52 6.53
N ARG A 141 3.00 -22.72 7.02
CA ARG A 141 2.13 -23.07 8.17
C ARG A 141 0.98 -23.98 7.74
N TYR A 142 1.34 -25.12 7.14
CA TYR A 142 0.42 -26.02 6.46
C TYR A 142 -0.62 -26.66 7.39
N GLU A 143 -0.26 -27.01 8.63
CA GLU A 143 -1.22 -27.61 9.57
C GLU A 143 -2.31 -26.62 10.01
N GLU A 144 -1.97 -25.34 10.16
CA GLU A 144 -2.94 -24.30 10.48
C GLU A 144 -3.86 -24.01 9.28
N ALA A 145 -3.29 -23.91 8.08
CA ALA A 145 -4.07 -23.80 6.85
C ALA A 145 -5.01 -25.00 6.67
N LYS A 146 -4.51 -26.22 6.93
CA LYS A 146 -5.28 -27.46 6.84
C LYS A 146 -6.49 -27.45 7.76
N ALA A 147 -6.32 -27.01 9.01
CA ALA A 147 -7.43 -26.91 9.95
C ALA A 147 -8.54 -25.99 9.41
N ILE A 148 -8.17 -24.82 8.88
CA ILE A 148 -9.13 -23.86 8.30
C ILE A 148 -9.86 -24.45 7.10
N PHE A 149 -9.15 -25.08 6.17
CA PHE A 149 -9.79 -25.70 5.01
C PHE A 149 -10.66 -26.90 5.38
N GLN A 150 -10.28 -27.66 6.40
CA GLN A 150 -11.11 -28.75 6.91
C GLN A 150 -12.40 -28.23 7.54
N GLU A 151 -12.38 -27.09 8.22
CA GLU A 151 -13.61 -26.45 8.70
C GLU A 151 -14.56 -26.07 7.57
N LEU A 152 -14.03 -25.60 6.44
CA LEU A 152 -14.84 -25.29 5.26
C LEU A 152 -15.45 -26.56 4.64
N VAL A 153 -14.70 -27.66 4.58
CA VAL A 153 -15.24 -28.96 4.16
C VAL A 153 -16.35 -29.44 5.11
N ASN A 154 -16.20 -29.20 6.41
CA ASN A 154 -17.16 -29.66 7.42
C ASN A 154 -18.42 -28.78 7.50
N SER A 155 -18.49 -27.65 6.80
CA SER A 155 -19.65 -26.76 6.88
C SER A 155 -20.90 -27.28 6.15
N GLY A 156 -20.70 -28.19 5.18
CA GLY A 156 -21.78 -28.77 4.38
C GLY A 156 -22.37 -27.85 3.31
N GLN A 157 -21.92 -26.60 3.21
CA GLN A 157 -22.36 -25.67 2.16
C GLN A 157 -21.53 -25.88 0.90
N ALA A 158 -22.17 -26.10 -0.25
CA ALA A 158 -21.49 -26.53 -1.49
C ALA A 158 -20.27 -25.68 -1.87
N GLU A 159 -20.43 -24.36 -1.93
CA GLU A 159 -19.32 -23.43 -2.26
C GLU A 159 -18.17 -23.55 -1.25
N GLN A 160 -18.47 -23.63 0.05
CA GLN A 160 -17.46 -23.74 1.09
C GLN A 160 -16.74 -25.09 1.03
N VAL A 161 -17.49 -26.16 0.80
CA VAL A 161 -16.95 -27.52 0.65
C VAL A 161 -15.97 -27.58 -0.52
N THR A 162 -16.36 -27.02 -1.68
CA THR A 162 -15.50 -26.94 -2.86
C THR A 162 -14.22 -26.16 -2.57
N ASN A 163 -14.31 -25.00 -1.92
CA ASN A 163 -13.15 -24.19 -1.57
C ASN A 163 -12.27 -24.80 -0.47
N GLY A 164 -12.86 -25.53 0.47
CA GLY A 164 -12.14 -26.33 1.45
C GLY A 164 -11.31 -27.42 0.78
N TYR A 165 -11.90 -28.20 -0.13
CA TYR A 165 -11.17 -29.19 -0.91
C TYR A 165 -10.09 -28.58 -1.79
N ALA A 166 -10.31 -27.40 -2.38
CA ALA A 166 -9.29 -26.68 -3.15
C ALA A 166 -8.05 -26.34 -2.32
N GLY A 167 -8.24 -25.84 -1.10
CA GLY A 167 -7.13 -25.59 -0.17
C GLY A 167 -6.41 -26.88 0.25
N LEU A 168 -7.15 -27.94 0.58
CA LEU A 168 -6.56 -29.24 0.93
C LEU A 168 -5.78 -29.85 -0.24
N MET A 169 -6.30 -29.74 -1.47
CA MET A 169 -5.60 -30.19 -2.68
C MET A 169 -4.25 -29.51 -2.85
N ALA A 170 -4.21 -28.19 -2.65
CA ALA A 170 -2.98 -27.41 -2.71
C ALA A 170 -1.96 -27.88 -1.66
N LEU A 171 -2.42 -28.11 -0.43
CA LEU A 171 -1.57 -28.61 0.65
C LEU A 171 -1.01 -30.01 0.37
N GLU A 172 -1.80 -30.91 -0.22
CA GLU A 172 -1.32 -32.24 -0.62
C GLU A 172 -0.28 -32.14 -1.74
N SER A 173 -0.47 -31.24 -2.71
CA SER A 173 0.51 -30.99 -3.77
C SER A 173 1.84 -30.47 -3.20
N LEU A 174 1.78 -29.46 -2.33
CA LEU A 174 2.96 -28.85 -1.69
C LEU A 174 3.72 -29.83 -0.79
N ASN A 175 3.02 -30.77 -0.15
CA ASN A 175 3.64 -31.84 0.63
C ASN A 175 4.17 -33.00 -0.23
N GLY A 176 4.13 -32.91 -1.56
CA GLY A 176 4.63 -33.92 -2.48
C GLY A 176 3.69 -35.10 -2.71
N HIS A 177 2.47 -35.07 -2.16
CA HIS A 177 1.46 -36.11 -2.35
C HIS A 177 0.64 -35.85 -3.61
N ALA A 178 1.30 -35.83 -4.77
CA ALA A 178 0.70 -35.50 -6.05
C ALA A 178 -0.54 -36.35 -6.37
N ARG A 179 -0.51 -37.67 -6.11
CA ARG A 179 -1.67 -38.55 -6.34
C ARG A 179 -2.88 -38.17 -5.47
N LYS A 180 -2.70 -37.87 -4.19
CA LYS A 180 -3.80 -37.44 -3.31
C LYS A 180 -4.37 -36.08 -3.76
N SER A 181 -3.50 -35.15 -4.13
CA SER A 181 -3.91 -33.86 -4.69
C SER A 181 -4.76 -34.06 -5.97
N GLN A 182 -4.31 -34.96 -6.84
CA GLN A 182 -5.04 -35.34 -8.05
C GLN A 182 -6.40 -36.03 -7.74
N ASP A 183 -6.46 -36.89 -6.73
CA ASP A 183 -7.72 -37.50 -6.29
C ASP A 183 -8.73 -36.44 -5.85
N ILE A 184 -8.28 -35.42 -5.11
CA ILE A 184 -9.16 -34.32 -4.68
C ILE A 184 -9.71 -33.56 -5.89
N TRP A 185 -8.87 -33.27 -6.90
CA TRP A 185 -9.32 -32.67 -8.15
C TRP A 185 -10.42 -33.50 -8.83
N GLU A 186 -10.15 -34.79 -9.03
CA GLU A 186 -11.03 -35.70 -9.79
C GLU A 186 -12.35 -35.96 -9.07
N LEU A 187 -12.33 -36.07 -7.74
CA LEU A 187 -13.51 -36.41 -6.94
C LEU A 187 -14.36 -35.20 -6.57
N TYR A 188 -13.75 -34.04 -6.32
CA TYR A 188 -14.47 -32.90 -5.70
C TYR A 188 -14.48 -31.63 -6.53
N LEU A 189 -13.42 -31.32 -7.28
CA LEU A 189 -13.26 -29.99 -7.88
C LEU A 189 -13.58 -29.93 -9.36
N ASN A 190 -13.26 -30.97 -10.13
CA ASN A 190 -13.36 -30.95 -11.59
C ASN A 190 -14.77 -30.62 -12.10
N ASN A 191 -15.81 -30.96 -11.34
CA ASN A 191 -17.20 -30.71 -11.72
C ASN A 191 -17.84 -29.51 -11.00
N ASN A 192 -17.09 -28.80 -10.15
CA ASN A 192 -17.57 -27.68 -9.33
C ASN A 192 -16.66 -26.44 -9.49
N GLN A 193 -16.03 -26.28 -10.64
CA GLN A 193 -15.03 -25.24 -10.88
C GLN A 193 -15.62 -23.82 -10.78
N ASP A 194 -16.91 -23.68 -11.10
CA ASP A 194 -17.70 -22.46 -11.00
C ASP A 194 -17.82 -21.93 -9.55
N GLN A 195 -17.70 -22.82 -8.56
CA GLN A 195 -17.78 -22.47 -7.15
C GLN A 195 -16.42 -22.10 -6.53
N LEU A 196 -15.32 -22.23 -7.27
CA LEU A 196 -14.00 -21.89 -6.77
C LEU A 196 -13.84 -20.38 -6.63
N ASP A 197 -13.40 -19.96 -5.44
CA ASP A 197 -12.88 -18.62 -5.22
C ASP A 197 -11.73 -18.34 -6.19
N GLY A 198 -11.66 -17.11 -6.72
CA GLY A 198 -10.73 -16.76 -7.78
C GLY A 198 -9.26 -16.96 -7.40
N GLU A 199 -8.88 -16.77 -6.13
CA GLU A 199 -7.51 -17.01 -5.68
C GLU A 199 -7.21 -18.52 -5.59
N LEU A 200 -8.14 -19.28 -5.01
CA LEU A 200 -8.01 -20.74 -4.93
C LEU A 200 -8.00 -21.39 -6.31
N ARG A 201 -8.74 -20.85 -7.28
CA ARG A 201 -8.71 -21.32 -8.67
C ARG A 201 -7.31 -21.27 -9.26
N LYS A 202 -6.58 -20.16 -9.04
CA LYS A 202 -5.20 -20.02 -9.48
C LYS A 202 -4.28 -21.03 -8.77
N ILE A 203 -4.45 -21.19 -7.46
CA ILE A 203 -3.65 -22.15 -6.67
C ILE A 203 -3.91 -23.59 -7.12
N VAL A 204 -5.17 -23.95 -7.40
CA VAL A 204 -5.54 -25.27 -7.91
C VAL A 204 -4.89 -25.53 -9.27
N TYR A 205 -4.89 -24.54 -10.17
CA TYR A 205 -4.20 -24.66 -11.45
C TYR A 205 -2.69 -24.89 -11.26
N GLU A 206 -2.05 -24.10 -10.41
CA GLU A 206 -0.61 -24.26 -10.12
C GLU A 206 -0.30 -25.64 -9.51
N ALA A 207 -1.14 -26.12 -8.59
CA ALA A 207 -1.02 -27.46 -8.02
C ALA A 207 -1.17 -28.57 -9.08
N LEU A 208 -2.16 -28.46 -9.97
CA LEU A 208 -2.34 -29.41 -11.08
C LEU A 208 -1.13 -29.46 -12.00
N MET A 209 -0.61 -28.29 -12.38
CA MET A 209 0.57 -28.16 -13.23
C MET A 209 1.81 -28.72 -12.54
N TRP A 210 2.00 -28.45 -11.24
CA TRP A 210 3.09 -29.03 -10.46
C TRP A 210 2.98 -30.56 -10.44
N ASN A 211 1.79 -31.09 -10.11
CA ASN A 211 1.55 -32.52 -9.98
C ASN A 211 1.92 -33.30 -11.25
N GLN A 212 1.87 -32.68 -12.44
CA GLN A 212 2.30 -33.29 -13.71
C GLN A 212 3.78 -33.71 -13.73
N ASN A 213 4.61 -33.15 -12.85
CA ASN A 213 6.01 -33.53 -12.73
C ASN A 213 6.21 -34.83 -11.92
N SER A 214 5.15 -35.34 -11.27
CA SER A 214 5.20 -36.60 -10.54
C SER A 214 5.02 -37.80 -11.48
N PRO A 215 5.84 -38.86 -11.35
CA PRO A 215 5.66 -40.09 -12.15
C PRO A 215 4.36 -40.84 -11.83
N GLU A 216 3.68 -40.50 -10.73
CA GLU A 216 2.40 -41.12 -10.33
C GLU A 216 1.20 -40.55 -11.10
N ILE A 217 1.39 -39.45 -11.83
CA ILE A 217 0.32 -38.71 -12.50
C ILE A 217 0.40 -38.95 -14.00
N GLU A 218 -0.74 -39.37 -14.57
CA GLU A 218 -0.88 -39.42 -16.02
C GLU A 218 -0.87 -38.00 -16.60
N PRO A 219 -0.01 -37.72 -17.61
CA PRO A 219 0.07 -36.38 -18.19
C PRO A 219 -1.27 -35.91 -18.78
N LYS A 220 -1.73 -34.72 -18.35
CA LYS A 220 -2.94 -34.05 -18.81
C LYS A 220 -2.66 -32.58 -19.16
N ASP A 221 -3.32 -32.08 -20.21
CA ASP A 221 -3.21 -30.67 -20.63
C ASP A 221 -4.22 -29.79 -19.89
N TYR A 222 -3.83 -29.30 -18.71
CA TYR A 222 -4.64 -28.39 -17.91
C TYR A 222 -4.65 -26.94 -18.41
N LYS A 223 -3.73 -26.58 -19.29
CA LYS A 223 -3.63 -25.21 -19.81
C LYS A 223 -4.89 -24.83 -20.58
N LYS A 224 -5.35 -25.71 -21.47
CA LYS A 224 -6.59 -25.50 -22.24
C LYS A 224 -7.83 -25.37 -21.36
N LEU A 225 -7.89 -26.16 -20.27
CA LEU A 225 -9.01 -26.14 -19.35
C LEU A 225 -9.15 -24.77 -18.66
N PHE A 226 -8.04 -24.21 -18.18
CA PHE A 226 -8.08 -22.93 -17.48
C PHE A 226 -8.14 -21.72 -18.41
N GLU A 227 -7.61 -21.82 -19.63
CA GLU A 227 -7.81 -20.80 -20.68
C GLU A 227 -9.31 -20.64 -21.03
N SER A 228 -10.09 -21.72 -21.10
CA SER A 228 -11.54 -21.60 -21.33
C SER A 228 -12.27 -20.91 -20.17
N LEU A 229 -11.91 -21.22 -18.93
CA LEU A 229 -12.54 -20.60 -17.75
C LEU A 229 -12.29 -19.09 -17.68
N GLN A 230 -11.05 -18.66 -17.99
CA GLN A 230 -10.71 -17.24 -17.98
C GLN A 230 -11.47 -16.47 -19.06
N ASN A 231 -11.59 -17.05 -20.26
CA ASN A 231 -12.34 -16.43 -21.35
C ASN A 231 -13.85 -16.32 -21.06
N GLU A 232 -14.44 -17.29 -20.35
CA GLU A 232 -15.85 -17.24 -19.92
C GLU A 232 -16.10 -16.12 -18.90
N GLU A 233 -15.17 -15.90 -17.96
CA GLU A 233 -15.26 -14.79 -17.01
C GLU A 233 -15.16 -13.43 -17.72
N GLU A 234 -14.17 -13.26 -18.61
CA GLU A 234 -13.98 -12.01 -19.35
C GLU A 234 -15.19 -11.65 -20.23
N GLN A 235 -15.86 -12.64 -20.82
CA GLN A 235 -17.09 -12.42 -21.58
C GLN A 235 -18.30 -12.08 -20.70
N ASN A 236 -18.42 -12.67 -19.52
CA ASN A 236 -19.52 -12.38 -18.59
C ASN A 236 -19.39 -11.00 -17.92
N PHE A 237 -18.20 -10.41 -17.88
CA PHE A 237 -17.95 -9.06 -17.34
C PHE A 237 -17.97 -7.95 -18.39
N ASN A 238 -18.09 -8.27 -19.68
CA ASN A 238 -18.13 -7.29 -20.77
C ASN A 238 -19.35 -7.56 -21.68
N PRO A 239 -20.55 -7.05 -21.32
CA PRO A 239 -21.79 -7.26 -22.08
C PRO A 239 -21.79 -6.59 -23.46
#